data_AF-A0A4Y2ESE0-F1
#
_entry.id   AF-A0A4Y2ESE0-F1
#
_cell.length_a   1.000
_cell.length_b   1.000
_cell.length_c   1.000
_cell.angle_alpha   90.00
_cell.angle_beta   90.00
_cell.angle_gamma   90.00
#
_symmetry.space_group_name_H-M   'P 1'
#
loop_
_entity.id
_entity.type
_entity.pdbx_description
1 polymer ?
#
loop_
_entity_poly.entity_id
_entity_poly.type
_entity_poly.pdbx_seq_one_letter_code
_entity_poly.pdbx_strand_id
1 'polypeptide(L)'
;MSTGTFNNSSCNNLQTVSFNAGGIKSKFRELKYFIEEKQPDIIALQETHLNPGDKLTVPNYTTYRSDRLTHRAGGAALIKSLINPHPTPASTSTFENTAVSIDLPNNNSFTISSIYLPPWED
;
A
#
# COMPACT_ATOMS: atom_id res chain seq x y z
N MET A 1 -47.95 -11.69 3.56
CA MET A 1 -46.86 -11.39 2.62
C MET A 1 -45.58 -11.33 3.42
N SER A 2 -44.68 -12.31 3.25
CA SER A 2 -43.37 -12.34 3.92
C SER A 2 -42.37 -11.60 3.04
N THR A 3 -41.78 -10.51 3.55
CA THR A 3 -40.69 -9.80 2.88
C THR A 3 -39.42 -10.63 3.02
N GLY A 4 -38.93 -11.20 1.93
CA GLY A 4 -37.66 -11.91 1.90
C GLY A 4 -36.49 -10.93 2.10
N THR A 5 -35.70 -11.15 3.15
CA THR A 5 -34.46 -10.42 3.40
C THR A 5 -33.33 -11.07 2.60
N PHE A 6 -32.59 -10.29 1.81
CA PHE A 6 -31.37 -10.77 1.17
C PHE A 6 -30.25 -10.87 2.21
N ASN A 7 -29.85 -12.08 2.56
CA ASN A 7 -28.65 -12.32 3.37
C ASN A 7 -27.43 -12.32 2.44
N ASN A 8 -26.63 -11.26 2.50
CA ASN A 8 -25.30 -11.25 1.88
C ASN A 8 -24.28 -11.73 2.92
N SER A 9 -23.86 -12.99 2.80
CA SER A 9 -22.73 -13.51 3.56
C SER A 9 -21.50 -13.45 2.65
N SER A 10 -20.72 -12.38 2.78
CA SER A 10 -19.45 -12.26 2.09
C SER A 10 -18.32 -12.76 3.00
N CYS A 11 -17.68 -13.87 2.64
CA CYS A 11 -16.35 -14.20 3.17
C CYS A 11 -15.35 -13.24 2.51
N ASN A 12 -15.13 -12.07 3.13
CA ASN A 12 -14.21 -11.06 2.62
C ASN A 12 -12.77 -11.46 2.93
N ASN A 13 -12.12 -12.14 1.98
CA ASN A 13 -10.67 -12.34 2.04
C ASN A 13 -9.97 -11.02 1.73
N LEU A 14 -9.05 -10.60 2.59
CA LEU A 14 -8.22 -9.42 2.36
C LEU A 14 -7.31 -9.66 1.15
N GLN A 15 -7.43 -8.85 0.11
CA GLN A 15 -6.57 -8.93 -1.08
C GLN A 15 -5.41 -7.95 -0.99
N THR A 16 -4.19 -8.47 -0.95
CA THR A 16 -2.96 -7.68 -0.89
C THR A 16 -2.11 -7.90 -2.14
N VAL A 17 -1.45 -6.83 -2.59
CA VAL A 17 -0.56 -6.86 -3.75
C VAL A 17 0.76 -6.18 -3.37
N SER A 18 1.87 -6.77 -3.80
CA SER A 18 3.20 -6.15 -3.71
C SER A 18 3.74 -5.87 -5.11
N PHE A 19 4.26 -4.68 -5.34
CA PHE A 19 4.77 -4.25 -6.64
C PHE A 19 6.02 -3.38 -6.49
N ASN A 20 7.15 -3.90 -6.95
CA ASN A 20 8.36 -3.10 -7.15
C ASN A 20 8.22 -2.32 -8.45
N ALA A 21 8.16 -0.99 -8.34
CA ALA A 21 7.87 -0.12 -9.46
C ALA A 21 9.12 0.27 -10.27
N GLY A 22 10.34 0.17 -9.70
CA GLY A 22 11.57 0.68 -10.31
C GLY A 22 11.44 2.13 -10.81
N GLY A 23 10.61 2.94 -10.16
CA GLY A 23 10.16 4.26 -10.60
C GLY A 23 8.69 4.31 -11.02
N ILE A 24 7.81 4.69 -10.08
CA ILE A 24 6.36 4.62 -10.25
C ILE A 24 5.79 5.55 -11.33
N LYS A 25 6.47 6.67 -11.64
CA LYS A 25 5.99 7.64 -12.64
C LYS A 25 5.77 7.01 -14.00
N SER A 26 6.67 6.12 -14.42
CA SER A 26 6.57 5.42 -15.71
C SER A 26 5.50 4.31 -15.71
N LYS A 27 5.13 3.82 -14.53
CA LYS A 27 4.22 2.68 -14.31
C LYS A 27 2.83 3.08 -13.82
N PHE A 28 2.60 4.37 -13.57
CA PHE A 28 1.37 4.83 -12.92
C PHE A 28 0.10 4.52 -13.72
N ARG A 29 0.17 4.55 -15.06
CA ARG A 29 -0.96 4.17 -15.92
C ARG A 29 -1.28 2.68 -15.82
N GLU A 30 -0.27 1.81 -15.85
CA GLU A 30 -0.43 0.36 -15.67
C GLU A 30 -1.01 0.04 -14.29
N LEU A 31 -0.51 0.72 -13.25
CA LEU A 31 -1.02 0.59 -11.89
C LEU A 31 -2.52 0.96 -11.82
N LYS A 32 -2.94 2.06 -12.46
CA LYS A 32 -4.36 2.45 -12.47
C LYS A 32 -5.26 1.38 -13.08
N TYR A 33 -4.89 0.85 -14.24
CA TYR A 33 -5.66 -0.22 -14.87
C TYR A 33 -5.74 -1.47 -14.00
N PHE A 34 -4.62 -1.84 -13.39
CA PHE A 34 -4.59 -2.98 -12.46
C PHE A 34 -5.52 -2.76 -11.26
N ILE A 35 -5.53 -1.55 -10.68
CA ILE A 35 -6.39 -1.20 -9.54
C ILE A 35 -7.87 -1.24 -9.94
N GLU A 36 -8.20 -0.71 -11.12
CA GLU A 36 -9.56 -0.73 -11.65
C GLU A 36 -10.06 -2.16 -11.89
N GLU A 37 -9.19 -3.04 -12.41
CA GLU A 37 -9.55 -4.43 -12.75
C GLU A 37 -9.61 -5.33 -11.51
N LYS A 38 -8.60 -5.28 -10.64
CA LYS A 38 -8.46 -6.24 -9.53
C LYS A 38 -9.03 -5.73 -8.22
N GLN A 39 -9.17 -4.41 -8.05
CA GLN A 39 -9.67 -3.77 -6.83
C GLN A 39 -9.05 -4.33 -5.53
N PRO A 40 -7.71 -4.46 -5.43
CA PRO A 40 -7.08 -4.99 -4.21
C PRO A 40 -7.42 -4.11 -3.00
N ASP A 41 -7.39 -4.67 -1.80
CA ASP A 41 -7.64 -3.90 -0.59
C ASP A 41 -6.41 -3.08 -0.20
N ILE A 42 -5.22 -3.65 -0.44
CA ILE A 42 -3.94 -3.04 -0.06
C ILE A 42 -2.89 -3.29 -1.13
N ILE A 43 -2.12 -2.25 -1.46
CA ILE A 43 -1.03 -2.32 -2.44
C ILE A 43 0.23 -1.76 -1.80
N ALA A 44 1.25 -2.60 -1.67
CA ALA A 44 2.58 -2.20 -1.27
C ALA A 44 3.41 -1.87 -2.52
N LEU A 45 3.94 -0.65 -2.58
CA LEU A 45 4.76 -0.14 -3.67
C LEU A 45 6.20 0.02 -3.17
N GLN A 46 7.15 -0.52 -3.94
CA GLN A 46 8.59 -0.39 -3.70
C GLN A 46 9.26 0.39 -4.82
N GLU A 47 10.43 0.97 -4.51
CA GLU A 47 11.23 1.77 -5.46
C GLU A 47 10.38 2.82 -6.19
N THR A 48 9.61 3.61 -5.43
CA THR A 48 8.68 4.58 -6.03
C THR A 48 9.44 5.70 -6.76
N HIS A 49 10.64 6.06 -6.28
CA HIS A 49 11.48 7.15 -6.79
C HIS A 49 10.74 8.50 -6.84
N LEU A 50 9.80 8.70 -5.91
CA LEU A 50 9.07 9.94 -5.79
C LEU A 50 9.79 10.91 -4.86
N ASN A 51 9.81 12.17 -5.25
CA ASN A 51 10.20 13.28 -4.39
C ASN A 51 9.00 13.71 -3.51
N PRO A 52 9.23 14.44 -2.40
CA PRO A 52 8.15 14.96 -1.56
C PRO A 52 7.13 15.84 -2.30
N GLY A 53 7.57 16.54 -3.35
CA GLY A 53 6.69 17.37 -4.19
C GLY A 53 5.86 16.58 -5.21
N ASP A 54 6.19 15.32 -5.47
CA ASP A 54 5.45 14.49 -6.42
C ASP A 54 4.12 14.03 -5.81
N LYS A 55 3.08 13.89 -6.64
CA LYS A 55 1.78 13.38 -6.21
C LYS A 55 1.62 11.91 -6.57
N LEU A 56 1.18 11.11 -5.60
CA LEU A 56 0.68 9.76 -5.80
C LEU A 56 -0.72 9.71 -5.20
N THR A 57 -1.74 9.75 -6.05
CA THR A 57 -3.14 9.77 -5.62
C THR A 57 -3.95 8.83 -6.49
N VAL A 58 -4.65 7.90 -5.85
CA VAL A 58 -5.52 6.94 -6.51
C VAL A 58 -6.92 7.08 -5.90
N PRO A 59 -7.98 7.23 -6.72
CA PRO A 59 -9.35 7.32 -6.21
C PRO A 59 -9.71 6.12 -5.33
N ASN A 60 -10.39 6.36 -4.21
CA ASN A 60 -10.79 5.35 -3.22
C ASN A 60 -9.64 4.69 -2.44
N TYR A 61 -8.41 5.20 -2.54
CA TYR A 61 -7.28 4.76 -1.71
C TYR A 61 -6.66 5.92 -0.96
N THR A 62 -6.35 5.67 0.31
CA THR A 62 -5.45 6.50 1.10
C THR A 62 -4.01 6.08 0.82
N THR A 63 -3.15 7.07 0.57
CA THR A 63 -1.73 6.83 0.29
C THR A 63 -0.88 7.15 1.51
N TYR A 64 -0.12 6.15 1.98
CA TYR A 64 0.91 6.29 2.98
C TYR A 64 2.26 6.12 2.30
N ARG A 65 3.22 7.00 2.53
CA ARG A 65 4.49 6.97 1.78
C ARG A 65 5.67 7.39 2.62
N SER A 66 6.83 6.85 2.25
CA SER A 66 8.14 7.24 2.74
C SER A 66 8.96 7.67 1.54
N ASP A 67 9.15 8.98 1.43
CA ASP A 67 9.94 9.58 0.36
C ASP A 67 11.39 9.72 0.80
N ARG A 68 12.32 9.40 -0.09
CA ARG A 68 13.74 9.62 0.14
C ARG A 68 14.23 10.80 -0.67
N LEU A 69 15.02 11.66 -0.03
CA LEU A 69 15.53 12.89 -0.62
C LEU A 69 16.84 12.70 -1.39
N THR A 70 17.58 11.63 -1.11
CA THR A 70 19.00 11.54 -1.48
C THR A 70 19.34 10.43 -2.48
N HIS A 71 18.50 9.41 -2.66
CA HIS A 71 18.74 8.29 -3.59
C HIS A 71 17.46 7.79 -4.27
N ARG A 72 17.63 7.02 -5.37
CA ARG A 72 16.56 6.27 -6.06
C ARG A 72 16.06 5.15 -5.15
N ALA A 73 15.15 5.51 -4.26
CA ALA A 73 14.54 4.62 -3.28
C ALA A 73 13.17 5.20 -2.87
N GLY A 74 12.54 4.62 -1.87
CA GLY A 74 11.24 5.04 -1.35
C GLY A 74 10.14 4.03 -1.60
N GLY A 75 9.07 4.13 -0.81
CA GLY A 75 7.98 3.18 -0.83
C GLY A 75 6.65 3.84 -0.51
N ALA A 76 5.56 3.16 -0.84
CA ALA A 76 4.22 3.60 -0.48
C ALA A 76 3.29 2.42 -0.22
N ALA A 77 2.25 2.64 0.56
CA ALA A 77 1.10 1.77 0.67
C ALA A 77 -0.15 2.53 0.20
N LEU A 78 -0.91 1.91 -0.69
CA LEU A 78 -2.26 2.34 -1.06
C LEU A 78 -3.24 1.45 -0.32
N ILE A 79 -4.10 2.03 0.51
CA ILE A 79 -5.09 1.30 1.31
C ILE A 79 -6.47 1.79 0.92
N LYS A 80 -7.37 0.88 0.54
CA LYS A 80 -8.73 1.22 0.14
C LYS A 80 -9.44 1.98 1.28
N SER A 81 -10.00 3.15 1.00
CA SER A 81 -10.48 4.12 2.01
C SER A 81 -11.62 3.61 2.92
N LEU A 82 -12.25 2.48 2.58
CA LEU A 82 -13.25 1.82 3.44
C LEU A 82 -12.62 1.02 4.59
N ILE A 83 -11.29 0.83 4.56
CA ILE A 83 -10.50 0.30 5.65
C ILE A 83 -10.01 1.51 6.43
N ASN A 84 -10.40 1.66 7.70
CA ASN A 84 -9.97 2.78 8.56
C ASN A 84 -8.53 2.55 9.01
N PRO A 85 -7.50 3.20 8.42
CA PRO A 85 -6.12 2.92 8.76
C PRO A 85 -5.64 3.96 9.78
N HIS A 86 -5.09 3.50 10.89
CA HIS A 86 -4.32 4.37 11.79
C HIS A 86 -2.83 4.25 11.43
N PRO A 87 -2.20 5.29 10.85
CA PRO A 87 -0.79 5.24 10.50
C PRO A 87 0.08 5.16 11.76
N THR A 88 0.85 4.09 11.90
CA THR A 88 1.94 4.02 12.86
C THR A 88 3.28 4.23 12.15
N PRO A 89 4.18 5.10 12.66
CA PRO A 89 5.50 5.27 12.07
C PRO A 89 6.30 3.98 12.25
N ALA A 90 6.64 3.33 11.14
CA ALA A 90 7.53 2.18 11.17
C ALA A 90 8.90 2.60 10.62
N SER A 91 9.79 2.96 11.55
CA SER A 91 11.21 3.21 11.28
C SER A 91 12.00 2.00 11.80
N THR A 92 12.64 1.25 10.91
CA THR A 92 13.70 0.30 11.31
C THR A 92 15.01 0.83 10.77
N SER A 93 15.97 1.01 11.68
CA SER A 93 17.15 1.87 11.53
C SER A 93 18.30 1.26 10.72
N THR A 94 18.13 0.07 10.14
CA THR A 94 19.27 -0.71 9.62
C THR A 94 19.13 -1.16 8.17
N PHE A 95 17.94 -1.08 7.56
CA PHE A 95 17.70 -1.49 6.18
C PHE A 95 16.91 -0.44 5.40
N GLU A 96 16.93 -0.49 4.07
CA GLU A 96 16.03 0.30 3.25
C GLU A 96 14.58 -0.21 3.37
N ASN A 97 13.93 0.08 4.50
CA ASN A 97 12.58 -0.39 4.80
C ASN A 97 11.56 0.74 4.68
N THR A 98 10.51 0.52 3.89
CA THR A 98 9.25 1.27 4.04
C THR A 98 8.22 0.33 4.62
N ALA A 99 7.86 0.58 5.87
CA ALA A 99 6.84 -0.19 6.56
C ALA A 99 5.61 0.68 6.84
N VAL A 100 4.44 0.09 6.62
CA VAL A 100 3.15 0.70 6.92
C VAL A 100 2.37 -0.27 7.80
N SER A 101 2.10 0.16 9.02
CA SER A 101 1.21 -0.56 9.93
C SER A 101 -0.23 -0.15 9.67
N ILE A 102 -1.10 -1.15 9.62
CA ILE A 102 -2.53 -0.99 9.32
C ILE A 102 -3.31 -1.59 10.48
N ASP A 103 -4.02 -0.73 11.20
CA ASP A 103 -4.94 -1.14 12.26
C ASP A 103 -6.30 -1.53 11.66
N LEU A 104 -6.84 -2.65 12.10
CA LEU A 104 -8.16 -3.18 11.76
C LEU A 104 -9.17 -2.80 12.86
N PRO A 105 -10.49 -2.77 12.54
CA PRO A 105 -11.54 -2.38 13.49
C PRO A 105 -11.62 -3.18 14.80
N ASN A 106 -10.92 -4.32 14.90
CA ASN A 106 -10.96 -5.24 16.04
C ASN A 106 -9.69 -5.18 16.92
N ASN A 107 -8.98 -4.05 16.95
CA ASN A 107 -7.68 -3.90 17.64
C ASN A 107 -6.57 -4.86 17.14
N ASN A 108 -6.79 -5.48 15.98
CA ASN A 108 -5.75 -6.23 15.30
C ASN A 108 -4.99 -5.27 14.40
N SER A 109 -3.68 -5.40 14.32
CA SER A 109 -2.89 -4.68 13.35
C SER A 109 -2.07 -5.67 12.53
N PHE A 110 -1.77 -5.29 11.29
CA PHE A 110 -0.74 -5.97 10.53
C PHE A 110 0.16 -4.92 9.89
N THR A 111 1.46 -5.19 9.92
CA THR A 111 2.47 -4.34 9.32
C THR A 111 2.87 -4.92 7.99
N ILE A 112 2.78 -4.11 6.93
CA ILE A 112 3.40 -4.43 5.65
C ILE A 112 4.73 -3.72 5.61
N SER A 113 5.81 -4.48 5.57
CA SER A 113 7.17 -3.98 5.41
C SER A 113 7.68 -4.31 4.02
N SER A 114 8.10 -3.29 3.28
CA SER A 114 8.88 -3.41 2.07
C SER A 114 10.34 -3.22 2.42
N ILE A 115 11.12 -4.29 2.35
CA ILE A 115 12.56 -4.25 2.62
C ILE A 115 13.29 -4.36 1.29
N TYR A 116 14.09 -3.35 0.96
CA TYR A 116 15.08 -3.44 -0.11
C TYR A 116 16.44 -3.82 0.48
N LEU A 117 17.03 -4.87 -0.08
CA LEU A 117 18.39 -5.32 0.23
C LEU A 117 19.29 -4.98 -0.96
N PRO A 118 20.24 -4.05 -0.82
CA PRO A 118 21.19 -3.78 -1.88
C PRO A 118 22.07 -5.03 -2.13
N PRO A 119 22.48 -5.28 -3.39
CA PRO A 119 23.18 -6.51 -3.78
C PRO A 119 24.59 -6.69 -3.18
N TRP A 120 25.06 -5.81 -2.30
CA TRP A 120 26.44 -5.77 -1.81
C TRP A 120 26.59 -5.69 -0.28
N GLU A 121 25.53 -5.91 0.49
CA GLU A 121 25.64 -6.05 1.95
C GLU A 121 25.62 -7.54 2.32
N ASP A 122 26.79 -8.06 2.72
CA ASP A 122 26.97 -9.31 3.48
C ASP A 122 26.64 -9.10 4.97
#